data_AF-A0A1G7G168-F1
#
_entry.id   AF-A0A1G7G168-F1
#
_cell.length_a   1.000
_cell.length_b   1.000
_cell.length_c   1.000
_cell.angle_alpha   90.00
_cell.angle_beta   90.00
_cell.angle_gamma   90.00
#
_symmetry.space_group_name_H-M   'P 1'
#
loop_
_entity.id
_entity.type
_entity.pdbx_description
1 polymer ?
#
loop_
_entity_poly.entity_id
_entity_poly.type
_entity_poly.pdbx_seq_one_letter_code
_entity_poly.pdbx_strand_id
1 'polypeptide(L)'
;MATDRNTIKQWFKNGLKPTQEQFWAWIDSFWHKDEKIPANQVDGLSEILGDKADASMLEMKANKDATGLSEDNIIAWKQALNVGELPSNIATVDEGEKTGNVYGKTENDALLAHKLDKPIETSDTTAHPFVVGVNEDGESAKLPAGDLGKNISNTDMRIPEGVVRVLDATGAKLQLRGLEDKS
;
A
#
# COMPACT_ATOMS: atom_id res chain seq x y z
N MET A 1 -7.92 7.23 69.67
CA MET A 1 -8.06 5.80 69.28
C MET A 1 -9.51 5.42 69.50
N ALA A 2 -10.16 4.80 68.52
CA ALA A 2 -11.54 4.34 68.70
C ALA A 2 -11.61 3.31 69.84
N THR A 3 -12.67 3.38 70.63
CA THR A 3 -12.89 2.41 71.71
C THR A 3 -13.39 1.10 71.10
N ASP A 4 -12.87 -0.03 71.58
CA ASP A 4 -13.32 -1.34 71.11
C ASP A 4 -14.84 -1.50 71.27
N ARG A 5 -15.50 -2.04 70.24
CA ARG A 5 -16.95 -2.21 70.19
C ARG A 5 -17.47 -3.05 71.35
N ASN A 6 -16.73 -4.04 71.83
CA ASN A 6 -17.15 -4.87 72.95
C ASN A 6 -17.02 -4.13 74.29
N THR A 7 -16.05 -3.23 74.42
CA THR A 7 -15.95 -2.32 75.57
C THR A 7 -17.13 -1.36 75.61
N ILE A 8 -17.48 -0.74 74.47
CA ILE A 8 -18.66 0.12 74.35
C ILE A 8 -19.93 -0.65 74.76
N LYS A 9 -20.12 -1.88 74.25
CA LYS A 9 -21.28 -2.72 74.62
C LYS A 9 -21.40 -2.98 76.12
N GLN A 10 -20.31 -2.97 76.89
CA GLN A 10 -20.37 -3.17 78.34
C GLN A 10 -20.96 -1.96 79.08
N TRP A 11 -20.79 -0.75 78.55
CA TRP A 11 -21.30 0.49 79.17
C TRP A 11 -22.82 0.64 79.05
N PHE A 12 -23.45 -0.05 78.10
CA PHE A 12 -24.88 0.01 77.81
C PHE A 12 -25.66 -1.26 78.21
N LYS A 13 -25.17 -2.03 79.18
CA LYS A 13 -25.91 -3.18 79.73
C LYS A 13 -27.10 -2.71 80.57
N ASN A 14 -28.13 -3.56 80.68
CA ASN A 14 -29.31 -3.29 81.50
C ASN A 14 -28.92 -2.90 82.94
N GLY A 15 -29.51 -1.80 83.42
CA GLY A 15 -29.26 -1.27 84.76
C GLY A 15 -27.98 -0.44 84.91
N LEU A 16 -27.16 -0.31 83.86
CA LEU A 16 -25.98 0.56 83.85
C LEU A 16 -26.23 1.82 83.02
N LYS A 17 -25.77 2.96 83.54
CA LYS A 17 -25.77 4.24 82.84
C LYS A 17 -24.33 4.60 82.50
N PRO A 18 -23.98 4.82 81.22
CA PRO A 18 -22.64 5.27 80.87
C PRO A 18 -22.34 6.62 81.51
N THR A 19 -21.08 6.85 81.87
CA THR A 19 -20.60 8.19 82.26
C THR A 19 -20.54 9.11 81.03
N GLN A 20 -20.38 10.41 81.24
CA GLN A 20 -20.22 11.38 80.15
C GLN A 20 -19.03 11.02 79.24
N GLU A 21 -17.91 10.62 79.84
CA GLU A 21 -16.69 10.24 79.10
C GLU A 21 -16.91 8.98 78.29
N GLN A 22 -17.64 8.00 78.83
CA GLN A 22 -18.01 6.78 78.11
C GLN A 22 -18.95 7.08 76.94
N PHE A 23 -19.85 8.06 77.10
CA PHE A 23 -20.74 8.49 76.03
C PHE A 23 -19.98 9.23 74.92
N TRP A 24 -19.06 10.14 75.27
CA TRP A 24 -18.19 10.81 74.29
C TRP A 24 -17.32 9.79 73.54
N ALA A 25 -16.69 8.88 74.27
CA ALA A 25 -15.88 7.82 73.67
C ALA A 25 -16.67 6.90 72.73
N TRP A 26 -17.98 6.70 72.99
CA TRP A 26 -18.87 5.98 72.06
C TRP A 26 -19.07 6.76 70.76
N ILE A 27 -19.41 8.05 70.86
CA ILE A 27 -19.63 8.92 69.69
C ILE A 27 -18.37 9.01 68.84
N ASP A 28 -17.20 9.25 69.47
CA ASP A 28 -15.90 9.37 68.81
C ASP A 28 -15.39 8.04 68.19
N SER A 29 -16.05 6.91 68.48
CA SER A 29 -15.69 5.61 67.91
C SER A 29 -16.33 5.35 66.54
N PHE A 30 -17.23 6.21 66.09
CA PHE A 30 -17.87 6.12 64.77
C PHE A 30 -17.51 7.34 63.92
N TRP A 31 -17.40 7.13 62.61
CA TRP A 31 -17.25 8.23 61.66
C TRP A 31 -18.53 9.06 61.57
N HIS A 32 -18.40 10.38 61.64
CA HIS A 32 -19.51 11.29 61.43
C HIS A 32 -19.71 11.60 59.93
N LYS A 33 -20.93 11.98 59.55
CA LYS A 33 -21.28 12.22 58.13
C LYS A 33 -20.46 13.33 57.46
N ASP A 34 -19.98 14.28 58.26
CA ASP A 34 -19.20 15.43 57.81
C ASP A 34 -17.69 15.15 57.80
N GLU A 35 -17.27 13.97 58.25
CA GLU A 35 -15.87 13.57 58.32
C GLU A 35 -15.46 12.80 57.05
N LYS A 36 -14.25 13.10 56.57
CA LYS A 36 -13.66 12.37 55.45
C LYS A 36 -12.97 11.12 55.97
N ILE A 37 -13.28 9.98 55.38
CA ILE A 37 -12.61 8.72 55.68
C ILE A 37 -11.25 8.69 54.95
N PRO A 38 -10.12 8.57 55.67
CA PRO A 38 -8.80 8.45 55.05
C PRO A 38 -8.67 7.15 54.24
N ALA A 39 -8.03 7.23 53.08
CA ALA A 39 -7.83 6.08 52.19
C ALA A 39 -7.12 4.89 52.87
N ASN A 40 -6.18 5.16 53.78
CA ASN A 40 -5.45 4.13 54.51
C ASN A 40 -6.30 3.35 55.55
N GLN A 41 -7.52 3.81 55.85
CA GLN A 41 -8.46 3.12 56.72
C GLN A 41 -9.52 2.30 55.96
N VAL A 42 -9.49 2.36 54.62
CA VAL A 42 -10.41 1.58 53.78
C VAL A 42 -9.77 0.23 53.47
N ASP A 43 -10.33 -0.82 54.06
CA ASP A 43 -9.88 -2.19 53.83
C ASP A 43 -10.01 -2.58 52.35
N GLY A 44 -9.01 -3.30 51.82
CA GLY A 44 -8.95 -3.72 50.42
C GLY A 44 -8.71 -2.61 49.38
N LEU A 45 -8.65 -1.32 49.76
CA LEU A 45 -8.45 -0.22 48.80
C LEU A 45 -7.11 -0.35 48.06
N SER A 46 -6.05 -0.75 48.76
CA SER A 46 -4.73 -0.94 48.15
C SER A 46 -4.71 -2.09 47.13
N GLU A 47 -5.45 -3.17 47.38
CA GLU A 47 -5.50 -4.34 46.49
C GLU A 47 -6.25 -4.01 45.21
N ILE A 48 -7.41 -3.34 45.33
CA ILE A 48 -8.22 -2.90 44.18
C ILE A 48 -7.45 -1.95 43.26
N LEU A 49 -6.61 -1.09 43.85
CA LEU A 49 -5.74 -0.16 43.11
C LEU A 49 -4.52 -0.85 42.51
N GLY A 50 -3.95 -1.86 43.18
CA GLY A 50 -2.83 -2.65 42.66
C GLY A 50 -3.16 -3.43 41.38
N ASP A 51 -4.43 -3.79 41.19
CA ASP A 51 -4.91 -4.41 39.94
C ASP A 51 -5.08 -3.42 38.77
N LYS A 52 -4.85 -2.12 38.99
CA LYS A 52 -4.91 -1.10 37.93
C LYS A 52 -3.51 -0.85 37.40
N ALA A 53 -3.42 -0.48 36.12
CA ALA A 53 -2.17 -0.05 35.54
C ALA A 53 -1.73 1.27 36.15
N ASP A 54 -0.47 1.36 36.57
CA ASP A 54 0.15 2.61 37.00
C ASP A 54 0.20 3.62 35.85
N ALA A 55 0.27 4.92 36.19
CA ALA A 55 0.33 5.98 35.19
C ALA A 55 1.48 5.79 34.18
N SER A 56 2.64 5.34 34.65
CA SER A 56 3.80 5.03 33.80
C SER A 56 3.56 3.86 32.84
N MET A 57 2.80 2.84 33.25
CA MET A 57 2.42 1.73 32.37
C MET A 57 1.41 2.17 31.31
N LEU A 58 0.57 3.16 31.64
CA LEU A 58 -0.42 3.72 30.72
C LEU A 58 0.24 4.58 29.63
N GLU A 59 1.30 5.33 29.96
CA GLU A 59 2.05 6.14 29.00
C GLU A 59 2.70 5.31 27.88
N MET A 60 2.99 4.04 28.14
CA MET A 60 3.53 3.12 27.13
C MET A 60 2.46 2.50 26.23
N LYS A 61 1.16 2.75 26.46
CA LYS A 61 0.04 2.22 25.68
C LYS A 61 -0.48 3.29 24.72
N ALA A 62 -0.69 2.94 23.45
CA ALA A 62 -1.35 3.83 22.50
C ALA A 62 -2.85 3.86 22.72
N ASN A 63 -3.42 5.05 22.61
CA ASN A 63 -4.85 5.23 22.46
C ASN A 63 -5.33 4.68 21.11
N LYS A 64 -6.61 4.34 21.02
CA LYS A 64 -7.23 3.81 19.79
C LYS A 64 -7.08 4.77 18.60
N ASP A 65 -7.13 6.06 18.88
CA ASP A 65 -6.97 7.16 17.92
C ASP A 65 -5.53 7.68 17.82
N ALA A 66 -4.59 7.02 18.51
CA ALA A 66 -3.18 7.42 18.62
C ALA A 66 -2.93 8.83 19.20
N THR A 67 -3.92 9.44 19.85
CA THR A 67 -3.70 10.72 20.53
C THR A 67 -2.79 10.54 21.75
N GLY A 68 -1.97 11.53 22.05
CA GLY A 68 -1.13 11.53 23.26
C GLY A 68 0.12 10.64 23.24
N LEU A 69 0.48 10.02 22.10
CA LEU A 69 1.79 9.38 22.00
C LEU A 69 2.91 10.43 21.89
N SER A 70 4.00 10.21 22.63
CA SER A 70 5.26 10.91 22.43
C SER A 70 5.96 10.48 21.12
N GLU A 71 6.88 11.29 20.61
CA GLU A 71 7.67 10.96 19.42
C GLU A 71 8.44 9.63 19.58
N ASP A 72 9.03 9.41 20.76
CA ASP A 72 9.73 8.16 21.08
C ASP A 72 8.80 6.94 21.01
N ASN A 73 7.59 7.06 21.57
CA ASN A 73 6.60 5.98 21.52
C ASN A 73 6.13 5.73 20.08
N ILE A 74 5.95 6.77 19.26
CA ILE A 74 5.58 6.61 17.85
C ILE A 74 6.65 5.79 17.10
N ILE A 75 7.94 6.09 17.31
CA ILE A 75 9.05 5.37 16.67
C ILE A 75 9.08 3.91 17.14
N ALA A 76 9.02 3.67 18.44
CA ALA A 76 9.01 2.32 19.02
C ALA A 76 7.83 1.49 18.51
N TRP A 77 6.65 2.09 18.41
CA TRP A 77 5.44 1.43 17.93
C TRP A 77 5.50 1.13 16.43
N LYS A 78 6.02 2.05 15.60
CA LYS A 78 6.26 1.79 14.18
C LYS A 78 7.17 0.59 13.98
N GLN A 79 8.25 0.50 14.75
CA GLN A 79 9.17 -0.65 14.72
C GLN A 79 8.50 -1.94 15.20
N ALA A 80 7.80 -1.92 16.34
CA ALA A 80 7.17 -3.10 16.94
C ALA A 80 6.03 -3.66 16.10
N LEU A 81 5.22 -2.80 15.48
CA LEU A 81 4.15 -3.18 14.56
C LEU A 81 4.68 -3.57 13.17
N ASN A 82 6.00 -3.50 12.96
CA ASN A 82 6.65 -3.72 11.68
C ASN A 82 5.99 -2.90 10.56
N VAL A 83 5.63 -1.65 10.87
CA VAL A 83 5.15 -0.70 9.88
C VAL A 83 6.41 -0.29 9.10
N GLY A 84 6.64 -0.98 7.99
CA GLY A 84 7.82 -0.75 7.16
C GLY A 84 7.97 0.72 6.79
N GLU A 85 9.20 1.20 6.66
CA GLU A 85 9.43 2.49 6.02
C GLU A 85 8.85 2.41 4.61
N LEU A 86 7.96 3.35 4.28
CA LEU A 86 7.48 3.47 2.91
C LEU A 86 8.71 3.71 2.03
N PRO A 87 8.96 2.86 1.01
CA PRO A 87 10.10 3.07 0.15
C PRO A 87 10.00 4.45 -0.49
N SER A 88 11.15 5.10 -0.64
CA SER A 88 11.24 6.37 -1.36
C SER A 88 10.61 6.20 -2.74
N ASN A 89 9.63 7.07 -3.07
CA ASN A 89 8.85 7.09 -4.33
C ASN A 89 7.62 6.15 -4.43
N ILE A 90 6.81 5.99 -3.38
CA ILE A 90 5.41 5.60 -3.62
C ILE A 90 4.75 6.71 -4.46
N ALA A 91 4.33 6.37 -5.67
CA ALA A 91 3.39 7.17 -6.44
C ALA A 91 1.99 6.61 -6.15
N THR A 92 1.14 7.44 -5.56
CA THR A 92 -0.29 7.15 -5.37
C THR A 92 -1.05 7.63 -6.59
N VAL A 93 -1.94 6.80 -7.14
CA VAL A 93 -2.93 7.28 -8.13
C VAL A 93 -3.99 8.06 -7.36
N ASP A 94 -4.08 9.35 -7.62
CA ASP A 94 -5.15 10.21 -7.12
C ASP A 94 -5.83 10.90 -8.32
N GLU A 95 -6.48 10.08 -9.16
CA GLU A 95 -7.26 10.52 -10.32
C GLU A 95 -8.71 10.04 -10.18
N GLY A 96 -9.57 10.92 -9.65
CA GLY A 96 -11.01 10.67 -9.54
C GLY A 96 -11.36 9.52 -8.59
N GLU A 97 -12.08 8.51 -9.08
CA GLU A 97 -12.46 7.32 -8.31
C GLU A 97 -11.36 6.25 -8.24
N LYS A 98 -10.24 6.44 -8.95
CA LYS A 98 -9.14 5.46 -8.96
C LYS A 98 -8.23 5.71 -7.77
N THR A 99 -8.39 4.87 -6.75
CA THR A 99 -7.47 4.82 -5.60
C THR A 99 -6.58 3.59 -5.70
N GLY A 100 -5.26 3.75 -5.62
CA GLY A 100 -4.33 2.61 -5.63
C GLY A 100 -2.86 3.01 -5.77
N ASN A 101 -2.00 2.00 -5.77
CA ASN A 101 -0.57 2.17 -6.00
C ASN A 101 -0.29 2.22 -7.51
N VAL A 102 0.57 3.14 -7.95
CA VAL A 102 1.12 3.12 -9.31
C VAL A 102 2.07 1.91 -9.45
N TYR A 103 2.12 1.32 -10.65
CA TYR A 103 3.09 0.28 -10.99
C TYR A 103 4.52 0.70 -10.62
N GLY A 104 5.26 -0.20 -9.99
CA GLY A 104 6.67 0.01 -9.68
C GLY A 104 7.51 0.17 -10.94
N LYS A 105 8.72 0.74 -10.83
CA LYS A 105 9.63 0.93 -11.98
C LYS A 105 9.84 -0.36 -12.78
N THR A 106 10.03 -1.49 -12.09
CA THR A 106 10.21 -2.81 -12.72
C THR A 106 9.01 -3.26 -13.56
N GLU A 107 7.79 -3.01 -13.07
CA GLU A 107 6.56 -3.35 -13.80
C GLU A 107 6.37 -2.42 -15.00
N ASN A 108 6.71 -1.14 -14.85
CA ASN A 108 6.70 -0.18 -15.95
C ASN A 108 7.75 -0.54 -17.01
N ASP A 109 8.96 -0.92 -16.60
CA ASP A 109 10.02 -1.38 -17.51
C ASP A 109 9.59 -2.63 -18.27
N ALA A 110 8.89 -3.57 -17.62
CA ALA A 110 8.34 -4.76 -18.28
C ALA A 110 7.27 -4.40 -19.32
N LEU A 111 6.40 -3.42 -19.03
CA LEU A 111 5.40 -2.93 -19.99
C LEU A 111 6.03 -2.15 -21.15
N LEU A 112 7.12 -1.42 -20.90
CA LEU A 112 7.85 -0.66 -21.92
C LEU A 112 8.79 -1.53 -22.75
N ALA A 113 9.24 -2.69 -22.25
CA ALA A 113 10.12 -3.61 -22.96
C ALA A 113 9.54 -4.13 -24.30
N HIS A 114 8.22 -4.02 -24.48
CA HIS A 114 7.55 -4.40 -25.73
C HIS A 114 7.43 -3.25 -26.74
N LYS A 115 7.89 -2.04 -26.43
CA LYS A 115 7.93 -0.92 -27.37
C LYS A 115 9.20 -0.98 -28.23
N LEU A 116 9.10 -0.48 -29.45
CA LEU A 116 10.25 -0.31 -30.34
C LEU A 116 11.03 0.95 -29.94
N ASP A 117 12.35 0.83 -29.84
CA ASP A 117 13.23 1.97 -29.65
C ASP A 117 13.27 2.84 -30.91
N LYS A 118 13.54 4.14 -30.70
CA LYS A 118 13.73 5.08 -31.82
C LYS A 118 14.94 4.64 -32.66
N PRO A 119 14.82 4.49 -33.99
CA PRO A 119 15.96 4.21 -34.85
C PRO A 119 16.99 5.35 -34.77
N ILE A 120 18.25 4.99 -34.49
CA ILE A 120 19.38 5.94 -34.42
C ILE A 120 20.45 5.70 -35.49
N GLU A 121 20.46 4.53 -36.12
CA GLU A 121 21.42 4.15 -37.16
C GLU A 121 20.68 3.86 -38.48
N THR A 122 21.36 4.09 -39.60
CA THR A 122 20.90 3.60 -40.91
C THR A 122 21.31 2.15 -41.09
N SER A 123 20.46 1.36 -41.76
CA SER A 123 20.71 -0.07 -41.97
C SER A 123 20.11 -0.57 -43.28
N ASP A 124 20.25 -1.87 -43.54
CA ASP A 124 19.81 -2.54 -44.76
C ASP A 124 18.87 -3.74 -44.47
N THR A 125 18.39 -4.38 -45.54
CA THR A 125 17.48 -5.53 -45.47
C THR A 125 18.14 -6.82 -44.96
N THR A 126 19.46 -6.84 -44.78
CA THR A 126 20.20 -7.99 -44.22
C THR A 126 20.20 -7.91 -42.70
N ALA A 127 20.50 -6.73 -42.14
CA ALA A 127 20.51 -6.51 -40.69
C ALA A 127 19.10 -6.24 -40.13
N HIS A 128 18.24 -5.56 -40.89
CA HIS A 128 16.85 -5.27 -40.52
C HIS A 128 15.90 -5.75 -41.61
N PRO A 129 15.60 -7.07 -41.65
CA PRO A 129 14.81 -7.68 -42.73
C PRO A 129 13.33 -7.30 -42.73
N PHE A 130 12.83 -6.67 -41.67
CA PHE A 130 11.41 -6.35 -41.51
C PHE A 130 11.21 -4.87 -41.15
N VAL A 131 10.11 -4.31 -41.64
CA VAL A 131 9.55 -3.04 -41.15
C VAL A 131 8.23 -3.31 -40.42
N VAL A 132 7.79 -2.36 -39.61
CA VAL A 132 6.51 -2.45 -38.90
C VAL A 132 5.46 -1.67 -39.69
N GLY A 133 4.43 -2.37 -40.16
CA GLY A 133 3.24 -1.79 -40.76
C GLY A 133 2.14 -1.62 -39.72
N VAL A 134 1.29 -0.61 -39.89
CA VAL A 134 0.12 -0.36 -39.04
C VAL A 134 -1.11 -0.23 -39.95
N ASN A 135 -2.22 -0.88 -39.60
CA ASN A 135 -3.50 -0.78 -40.33
C ASN A 135 -4.32 0.44 -39.89
N GLU A 136 -5.50 0.64 -40.47
CA GLU A 136 -6.39 1.77 -40.14
C GLU A 136 -6.88 1.74 -38.68
N ASP A 137 -6.97 0.55 -38.10
CA ASP A 137 -7.40 0.33 -36.71
C ASP A 137 -6.26 0.49 -35.68
N GLY A 138 -5.04 0.75 -36.15
CA GLY A 138 -3.87 0.93 -35.28
C GLY A 138 -3.18 -0.37 -34.85
N GLU A 139 -3.58 -1.52 -35.38
CA GLU A 139 -2.90 -2.80 -35.16
C GLU A 139 -1.63 -2.89 -36.00
N SER A 140 -0.58 -3.52 -35.45
CA SER A 140 0.73 -3.61 -36.11
C SER A 140 1.07 -5.02 -36.60
N ALA A 141 1.79 -5.09 -37.72
CA ALA A 141 2.29 -6.33 -38.31
C ALA A 141 3.72 -6.18 -38.81
N LYS A 142 4.48 -7.29 -38.81
CA LYS A 142 5.82 -7.34 -39.41
C LYS A 142 5.70 -7.53 -40.92
N LEU A 143 6.29 -6.63 -41.70
CA LEU A 143 6.32 -6.69 -43.16
C LEU A 143 7.75 -6.91 -43.65
N PRO A 144 7.99 -7.83 -44.60
CA PRO A 144 9.31 -8.03 -45.19
C PRO A 144 9.78 -6.78 -45.92
N ALA A 145 10.89 -6.19 -45.45
CA ALA A 145 11.41 -4.93 -45.98
C ALA A 145 11.80 -5.04 -47.45
N GLY A 146 12.32 -6.20 -47.87
CA GLY A 146 12.72 -6.47 -49.25
C GLY A 146 11.57 -6.54 -50.25
N ASP A 147 10.33 -6.71 -49.80
CA ASP A 147 9.15 -6.75 -50.68
C ASP A 147 8.58 -5.35 -50.97
N LEU A 148 8.95 -4.35 -50.17
CA LEU A 148 8.48 -2.98 -50.32
C LEU A 148 9.21 -2.28 -51.46
N GLY A 149 8.48 -1.60 -52.34
CA GLY A 149 9.07 -0.86 -53.46
C GLY A 149 9.52 -1.74 -54.64
N LYS A 150 9.11 -3.03 -54.66
CA LYS A 150 9.23 -3.90 -55.84
C LYS A 150 8.40 -3.35 -57.00
N ASN A 151 9.05 -3.07 -58.13
CA ASN A 151 8.47 -2.62 -59.39
C ASN A 151 9.03 -3.46 -60.56
N ILE A 152 8.61 -3.19 -61.80
CA ILE A 152 9.03 -3.98 -62.97
C ILE A 152 10.55 -3.94 -63.22
N SER A 153 11.25 -2.91 -62.76
CA SER A 153 12.69 -2.73 -62.97
C SER A 153 13.56 -3.45 -61.94
N ASN A 154 13.07 -3.69 -60.72
CA ASN A 154 13.83 -4.32 -59.63
C ASN A 154 13.18 -5.63 -59.09
N THR A 155 12.07 -6.08 -59.67
CA THR A 155 11.46 -7.38 -59.38
C THR A 155 12.08 -8.46 -60.25
N ASP A 156 12.41 -9.62 -59.67
CA ASP A 156 12.76 -10.82 -60.44
C ASP A 156 11.51 -11.35 -61.16
N MET A 157 11.33 -10.98 -62.43
CA MET A 157 10.17 -11.35 -63.26
C MET A 157 10.25 -12.78 -63.83
N ARG A 158 11.02 -13.68 -63.20
CA ARG A 158 11.11 -15.08 -63.66
C ARG A 158 9.76 -15.77 -63.55
N ILE A 159 9.31 -16.32 -64.67
CA ILE A 159 8.14 -17.20 -64.72
C ILE A 159 8.65 -18.62 -64.44
N PRO A 160 8.22 -19.29 -63.36
CA PRO A 160 8.63 -20.66 -63.08
C PRO A 160 8.24 -21.61 -64.21
N GLU A 161 9.03 -22.67 -64.41
CA GLU A 161 8.77 -23.68 -65.42
C GLU A 161 7.37 -24.29 -65.23
N GLY A 162 6.58 -24.35 -66.32
CA GLY A 162 5.21 -24.85 -66.31
C GLY A 162 4.12 -23.84 -65.90
N VAL A 163 4.46 -22.61 -65.53
CA VAL A 163 3.48 -21.57 -65.20
C VAL A 163 3.24 -20.65 -66.40
N VAL A 164 1.97 -20.51 -66.82
CA VAL A 164 1.59 -19.52 -67.85
C VAL A 164 1.17 -18.22 -67.16
N ARG A 165 1.90 -17.12 -67.40
CA ARG A 165 1.47 -15.76 -67.03
C ARG A 165 1.06 -15.03 -68.30
N VAL A 166 -0.16 -14.48 -68.30
CA VAL A 166 -0.70 -13.74 -69.45
C VAL A 166 -0.42 -12.25 -69.27
N LEU A 167 0.26 -11.64 -70.25
CA LEU A 167 0.34 -10.18 -70.39
C LEU A 167 -0.81 -9.74 -71.31
N ASP A 168 -1.83 -9.08 -70.76
CA ASP A 168 -2.91 -8.50 -71.58
C ASP A 168 -2.46 -7.14 -72.14
N ALA A 169 -2.32 -7.06 -73.47
CA ALA A 169 -1.96 -5.85 -74.21
C ALA A 169 -3.09 -5.35 -75.10
N THR A 170 -4.34 -5.75 -74.85
CA THR A 170 -5.50 -5.36 -75.64
C THR A 170 -5.63 -3.84 -75.70
N GLY A 171 -5.68 -3.27 -76.91
CA GLY A 171 -5.80 -1.82 -77.13
C GLY A 171 -4.47 -1.04 -77.11
N ALA A 172 -3.33 -1.69 -76.88
CA ALA A 172 -2.01 -1.04 -76.88
C ALA A 172 -1.08 -1.63 -77.95
N LYS A 173 -0.08 -0.84 -78.38
CA LYS A 173 1.05 -1.34 -79.19
C LYS A 173 2.19 -1.76 -78.27
N LEU A 174 2.47 -3.06 -78.20
CA LEU A 174 3.63 -3.60 -77.49
C LEU A 174 4.83 -3.66 -78.44
N GLN A 175 5.96 -3.07 -78.06
CA GLN A 175 7.23 -3.19 -78.77
C GLN A 175 8.27 -3.82 -77.83
N LEU A 176 8.89 -4.92 -78.28
CA LEU A 176 10.03 -5.55 -77.61
C LEU A 176 11.26 -5.30 -78.50
N ARG A 177 12.32 -4.70 -77.96
CA ARG A 177 13.59 -4.50 -78.69
C ARG A 177 14.67 -5.35 -78.02
N GLY A 178 15.21 -6.32 -78.75
CA GLY A 178 16.36 -7.11 -78.32
C GLY A 178 17.65 -6.28 -78.38
N LEU A 179 18.70 -6.77 -77.74
CA LEU A 179 20.05 -6.23 -77.90
C LEU A 179 20.53 -6.49 -79.34
N GLU A 180 21.10 -5.50 -80.01
CA GLU A 180 21.74 -5.71 -81.32
C GLU A 180 22.92 -6.68 -81.17
N ASP A 181 23.05 -7.60 -82.13
CA ASP A 181 24.08 -8.62 -82.12
C ASP A 181 25.48 -7.96 -82.15
N LYS A 182 26.33 -8.29 -81.17
CA LYS A 182 27.72 -7.79 -81.09
C LYS A 182 28.67 -8.78 -81.75
N SER A 183 28.39 -9.18 -82.98
CA SER A 183 29.33 -9.91 -83.83
C SER A 183 30.32 -8.97 -84.49
#